data_AF-A0A6L3MU24-F1
#
_entry.id   AF-A0A6L3MU24-F1
#
_cell.length_a   1.000
_cell.length_b   1.000
_cell.length_c   1.000
_cell.angle_alpha   90.00
_cell.angle_beta   90.00
_cell.angle_gamma   90.00
#
_symmetry.space_group_name_H-M   'P 1'
#
loop_
_entity.id
_entity.type
_entity.pdbx_description
1 polymer ?
#
loop_
_entity_poly.entity_id
_entity_poly.type
_entity_poly.pdbx_seq_one_letter_code
_entity_poly.pdbx_strand_id
1 'polypeptide(L)'
;MDSTTRSDEIDLRDEYAALSQRAAALEEQVPPLLQRISDVLPRIGGQSELADDHREALVGARNAALVAIENYQQAFPFLQTAESIIEQLDKTPVRDEDEEWRDALLQRLDELIDVATVMIDDADAHYEQAQDPDPADVPPSLLDD
;
A
#
# COMPACT_ATOMS: atom_id res chain seq x y z
N MET A 1 -19.24 26.01 -17.22
CA MET A 1 -18.37 25.85 -16.03
C MET A 1 -17.43 24.65 -16.22
N ASP A 2 -17.27 24.18 -17.47
CA ASP A 2 -16.62 22.92 -17.85
C ASP A 2 -15.11 22.84 -17.63
N SER A 3 -14.44 23.99 -17.50
CA SER A 3 -12.98 24.01 -17.35
C SER A 3 -12.52 23.57 -15.97
N THR A 4 -13.33 23.77 -14.92
CA THR A 4 -13.01 23.36 -13.55
C THR A 4 -13.23 21.85 -13.39
N THR A 5 -14.41 21.35 -13.75
CA THR A 5 -14.76 19.92 -13.67
C THR A 5 -13.84 19.01 -14.50
N ARG A 6 -13.29 19.51 -15.62
CA ARG A 6 -12.29 18.78 -16.41
C ARG A 6 -10.90 18.76 -15.75
N SER A 7 -10.53 19.83 -15.04
CA SER A 7 -9.29 19.85 -14.27
C SER A 7 -9.38 18.85 -13.12
N ASP A 8 -10.49 18.89 -12.38
CA ASP A 8 -10.72 18.02 -11.22
C ASP A 8 -10.70 16.52 -11.62
N GLU A 9 -11.28 16.15 -12.77
CA GLU A 9 -11.19 14.78 -13.27
C GLU A 9 -9.76 14.35 -13.61
N ILE A 10 -8.96 15.22 -14.24
CA ILE A 10 -7.57 14.90 -14.57
C ILE A 10 -6.78 14.67 -13.29
N ASP A 11 -6.96 15.54 -12.30
CA ASP A 11 -6.32 15.43 -11.00
C ASP A 11 -6.70 14.10 -10.32
N LEU A 12 -7.99 13.74 -10.31
CA LEU A 12 -8.46 12.44 -9.76
C LEU A 12 -7.87 11.23 -10.50
N ARG A 13 -7.69 11.29 -11.82
CA ARG A 13 -7.07 10.21 -12.60
C ARG A 13 -5.59 10.07 -12.26
N ASP A 14 -4.88 11.18 -12.11
CA ASP A 14 -3.46 11.19 -11.75
C ASP A 14 -3.26 10.66 -10.32
N GLU A 15 -4.12 11.05 -9.37
CA GLU A 15 -4.13 10.54 -8.00
C GLU A 15 -4.40 9.03 -7.95
N TYR A 16 -5.43 8.56 -8.66
CA TYR A 16 -5.72 7.13 -8.79
C TYR A 16 -4.53 6.35 -9.38
N ALA A 17 -3.89 6.88 -10.42
CA ALA A 17 -2.76 6.22 -11.07
C ALA A 17 -1.56 6.12 -10.13
N ALA A 18 -1.23 7.21 -9.41
CA ALA A 18 -0.16 7.23 -8.42
C ALA A 18 -0.43 6.24 -7.27
N LEU A 19 -1.67 6.21 -6.78
CA LEU A 19 -2.08 5.33 -5.69
C LEU A 19 -2.04 3.85 -6.10
N SER A 20 -2.51 3.55 -7.31
CA SER A 20 -2.44 2.20 -7.88
C SER A 20 -1.00 1.71 -8.06
N GLN A 21 -0.10 2.61 -8.49
CA GLN A 21 1.33 2.30 -8.60
C GLN A 21 1.96 2.00 -7.23
N ARG A 22 1.64 2.79 -6.20
CA ARG A 22 2.11 2.56 -4.82
C ARG A 22 1.62 1.22 -4.27
N ALA A 23 0.34 0.90 -4.46
CA ALA A 23 -0.24 -0.38 -4.03
C ALA A 23 0.45 -1.57 -4.71
N ALA A 24 0.70 -1.49 -6.02
CA ALA A 24 1.43 -2.54 -6.75
C ALA A 24 2.88 -2.67 -6.27
N ALA A 25 3.55 -1.55 -5.98
CA ALA A 25 4.90 -1.54 -5.46
C ALA A 25 4.99 -2.22 -4.08
N LEU A 26 4.00 -1.99 -3.20
CA LEU A 26 3.90 -2.67 -1.90
C LEU A 26 3.65 -4.18 -2.06
N GLU A 27 2.74 -4.57 -2.96
CA GLU A 27 2.47 -5.97 -3.27
C GLU A 27 3.73 -6.72 -3.76
N GLU A 28 4.57 -6.07 -4.54
CA GLU A 28 5.83 -6.64 -5.03
C GLU A 28 6.90 -6.72 -3.93
N GLN A 29 6.99 -5.70 -3.07
CA GLN A 29 8.15 -5.50 -2.19
C GLN A 29 7.99 -6.07 -0.77
N VAL A 30 6.78 -6.02 -0.20
CA VAL A 30 6.55 -6.42 1.20
C VAL A 30 6.68 -7.94 1.37
N PRO A 31 6.12 -8.82 0.50
CA PRO A 31 6.22 -10.26 0.71
C PRO A 31 7.66 -10.82 0.69
N PRO A 32 8.56 -10.40 -0.22
CA PRO A 32 9.97 -10.81 -0.16
C PRO A 32 10.68 -10.36 1.13
N LEU A 33 10.41 -9.15 1.62
CA LEU A 33 10.95 -8.68 2.89
C LEU A 33 10.46 -9.53 4.06
N LEU A 34 9.14 -9.78 4.14
CA LEU A 34 8.54 -10.64 5.15
C LEU A 34 9.15 -12.05 5.14
N GLN A 35 9.39 -12.61 3.95
CA GLN A 35 10.04 -13.91 3.81
C GLN A 35 11.46 -13.89 4.38
N ARG A 36 12.28 -12.89 4.01
CA ARG A 36 13.65 -12.75 4.54
C ARG A 36 13.67 -12.63 6.06
N ILE A 37 12.78 -11.82 6.64
CA ILE A 37 12.64 -11.70 8.10
C ILE A 37 12.28 -13.07 8.70
N SER A 38 11.30 -13.76 8.11
CA SER A 38 10.82 -15.06 8.59
C SER A 38 11.85 -16.18 8.47
N ASP A 39 12.79 -16.07 7.52
CA ASP A 39 13.90 -17.03 7.34
C ASP A 39 15.01 -16.83 8.38
N VAL A 40 15.30 -15.58 8.76
CA VAL A 40 16.38 -15.25 9.71
C VAL A 40 15.94 -15.41 11.16
N LEU A 41 14.74 -14.95 11.51
CA LEU A 41 14.22 -14.94 12.87
C LEU A 41 14.33 -16.29 13.62
N PRO A 42 13.96 -17.46 13.06
CA PRO A 42 14.09 -18.74 13.76
C PRO A 42 15.53 -19.23 13.89
N ARG A 43 16.47 -18.65 13.14
CA ARG A 43 17.90 -19.00 13.18
C ARG A 43 18.64 -18.22 14.25
N ILE A 44 18.06 -17.17 14.83
CA ILE A 44 18.71 -16.42 15.91
C ILE A 44 18.73 -17.29 17.18
N GLY A 45 19.89 -17.85 17.47
CA GLY A 45 20.16 -18.73 18.58
C GLY A 45 20.84 -18.04 19.76
N GLY A 46 21.11 -18.81 20.80
CA GLY A 46 21.79 -18.32 22.01
C GLY A 46 20.88 -17.53 22.98
N GLN A 47 21.46 -17.19 24.14
CA GLN A 47 20.79 -16.50 25.26
C GLN A 47 21.47 -15.16 25.61
N SER A 48 22.14 -14.54 24.65
CA SER A 48 22.76 -13.23 24.85
C SER A 48 21.75 -12.10 24.65
N GLU A 49 21.90 -11.01 25.40
CA GLU A 49 21.12 -9.77 25.25
C GLU A 49 21.08 -9.30 23.79
N LEU A 50 22.22 -9.31 23.08
CA LEU A 50 22.29 -8.96 21.67
C LEU A 50 21.39 -9.84 20.75
N ALA A 51 21.26 -11.13 21.07
CA ALA A 51 20.41 -12.04 20.30
C ALA A 51 18.93 -11.78 20.59
N ASP A 52 18.61 -11.39 21.82
CA ASP A 52 17.26 -11.00 22.21
C ASP A 52 16.86 -9.68 21.54
N ASP A 53 17.75 -8.68 21.50
CA ASP A 53 17.53 -7.40 20.82
C ASP A 53 17.22 -7.58 19.33
N HIS A 54 18.04 -8.38 18.61
CA HIS A 54 17.80 -8.66 17.20
C HIS A 54 16.50 -9.44 16.97
N ARG A 55 16.15 -10.37 17.88
CA ARG A 55 14.89 -11.12 17.78
C ARG A 55 13.69 -10.20 18.00
N GLU A 56 13.74 -9.32 18.99
CA GLU A 56 12.69 -8.34 19.25
C GLU A 56 12.50 -7.40 18.05
N ALA A 57 13.60 -6.86 17.51
CA ALA A 57 13.57 -6.00 16.34
C ALA A 57 12.95 -6.71 15.12
N LEU A 58 13.39 -7.93 14.80
CA LEU A 58 12.84 -8.69 13.68
C LEU A 58 11.40 -9.15 13.89
N VAL A 59 10.97 -9.43 15.14
CA VAL A 59 9.55 -9.66 15.45
C VAL A 59 8.74 -8.40 15.18
N GLY A 60 9.23 -7.23 15.58
CA GLY A 60 8.63 -5.93 15.28
C GLY A 60 8.46 -5.71 13.78
N ALA A 61 9.54 -5.88 13.01
CA ALA A 61 9.51 -5.73 11.56
C ALA A 61 8.61 -6.75 10.87
N ARG A 62 8.58 -8.01 11.34
CA ARG A 62 7.64 -9.02 10.84
C ARG A 62 6.20 -8.58 11.01
N ASN A 63 5.86 -8.07 12.20
CA ASN A 63 4.50 -7.59 12.48
C ASN A 63 4.17 -6.35 11.62
N ALA A 64 5.10 -5.41 11.48
CA ALA A 64 4.93 -4.25 10.61
C ALA A 64 4.69 -4.67 9.14
N ALA A 65 5.47 -5.61 8.60
CA ALA A 65 5.27 -6.14 7.26
C ALA A 65 3.89 -6.80 7.08
N LEU A 66 3.40 -7.54 8.09
CA LEU A 66 2.05 -8.12 8.05
C LEU A 66 0.95 -7.06 8.05
N VAL A 67 1.10 -5.99 8.83
CA VAL A 67 0.16 -4.87 8.84
C VAL A 67 0.20 -4.10 7.50
N ALA A 68 1.38 -3.90 6.93
CA ALA A 68 1.50 -3.32 5.59
C ALA A 68 0.74 -4.15 4.55
N ILE A 69 0.87 -5.49 4.60
CA ILE A 69 0.12 -6.41 3.73
C ILE A 69 -1.38 -6.26 3.91
N GLU A 70 -1.85 -6.26 5.15
CA GLU A 70 -3.27 -6.10 5.42
C GLU A 70 -3.81 -4.78 4.85
N ASN A 71 -3.10 -3.67 5.06
CA ASN A 71 -3.52 -2.35 4.63
C ASN A 71 -3.60 -2.22 3.10
N TYR A 72 -2.56 -2.62 2.35
CA TYR A 72 -2.63 -2.51 0.89
C TYR A 72 -3.64 -3.49 0.27
N GLN A 73 -3.85 -4.66 0.88
CA GLN A 73 -4.89 -5.59 0.43
C GLN A 73 -6.30 -5.04 0.68
N GLN A 74 -6.50 -4.34 1.79
CA GLN A 74 -7.76 -3.65 2.08
C GLN A 74 -8.03 -2.48 1.13
N ALA A 75 -7.00 -1.86 0.56
CA ALA A 75 -7.14 -0.80 -0.44
C ALA A 75 -7.63 -1.31 -1.81
N PHE A 76 -7.31 -2.56 -2.19
CA PHE A 76 -7.60 -3.09 -3.53
C PHE A 76 -9.08 -3.02 -3.96
N PRO A 77 -10.09 -3.36 -3.13
CA PRO A 77 -11.49 -3.23 -3.53
C PRO A 77 -11.89 -1.80 -3.89
N PHE A 78 -11.30 -0.80 -3.23
CA PHE A 78 -11.55 0.61 -3.52
C PHE A 78 -10.92 1.00 -4.85
N LEU A 79 -9.66 0.60 -5.08
CA LEU A 79 -8.96 0.82 -6.34
C LEU A 79 -9.65 0.15 -7.54
N GLN A 80 -10.15 -1.08 -7.37
CA GLN A 80 -10.93 -1.78 -8.41
C GLN A 80 -12.26 -1.07 -8.71
N THR A 81 -12.90 -0.53 -7.67
CA THR A 81 -14.14 0.24 -7.85
C THR A 81 -13.85 1.58 -8.55
N ALA A 82 -12.75 2.26 -8.20
CA ALA A 82 -12.30 3.48 -8.84
C ALA A 82 -11.97 3.26 -10.32
N GLU A 83 -11.27 2.16 -10.66
CA GLU A 83 -11.00 1.76 -12.04
C GLU A 83 -12.29 1.59 -12.85
N SER A 84 -13.28 0.89 -12.29
CA SER A 84 -14.58 0.70 -12.92
C SER A 84 -15.33 2.02 -13.16
N ILE A 85 -15.17 3.02 -12.28
CA ILE A 85 -15.74 4.35 -12.48
C ILE A 85 -15.01 5.08 -13.61
N ILE A 86 -13.68 5.06 -13.64
CA ILE A 86 -12.87 5.66 -14.71
C ILE A 86 -13.26 5.04 -16.06
N GLU A 87 -13.42 3.71 -16.13
CA GLU A 87 -13.90 3.05 -17.34
C GLU A 87 -15.31 3.50 -17.77
N GLN A 88 -16.20 3.77 -16.82
CA GLN A 88 -17.55 4.28 -17.11
C GLN A 88 -17.49 5.71 -17.65
N LEU A 89 -16.65 6.56 -17.06
CA LEU A 89 -16.40 7.92 -17.54
C LEU A 89 -15.83 7.93 -18.96
N ASP A 90 -14.97 6.96 -19.31
CA ASP A 90 -14.41 6.82 -20.66
C ASP A 90 -15.43 6.33 -21.71
N LYS A 91 -16.42 5.51 -21.29
CA LYS A 91 -17.40 4.88 -22.20
C LYS A 91 -18.60 5.76 -22.51
N THR A 92 -18.92 6.76 -21.68
CA THR A 92 -20.13 7.59 -21.85
C THR A 92 -19.82 8.89 -22.60
N PRO A 93 -20.40 9.10 -23.80
CA PRO A 93 -20.23 10.37 -24.51
C PRO A 93 -20.87 11.52 -23.73
N VAL A 94 -20.14 12.63 -23.58
CA VAL A 94 -20.60 13.81 -22.84
C VAL A 94 -21.84 14.41 -23.51
N ARG A 95 -22.98 14.37 -22.82
CA ARG A 95 -24.22 15.05 -23.19
C ARG A 95 -24.63 15.92 -22.00
N ASP A 96 -25.25 17.07 -22.27
CA ASP A 96 -25.72 17.99 -21.23
C ASP A 96 -26.70 17.32 -20.23
N GLU A 97 -27.40 16.27 -20.65
CA GLU A 97 -28.31 15.48 -19.81
C GLU A 97 -27.59 14.55 -18.81
N ASP A 98 -26.30 14.28 -19.02
CA ASP A 98 -25.50 13.34 -18.24
C ASP A 98 -24.56 14.05 -17.24
N GLU A 99 -24.64 15.38 -17.12
CA GLU A 99 -23.75 16.20 -16.27
C GLU A 99 -23.89 15.83 -14.78
N GLU A 100 -25.12 15.71 -14.26
CA GLU A 100 -25.38 15.32 -12.86
C GLU A 100 -24.89 13.88 -12.55
N TRP A 101 -25.06 12.96 -13.50
CA TRP A 101 -24.56 11.58 -13.38
C TRP A 101 -23.04 11.55 -13.34
N ARG A 102 -22.40 12.35 -14.20
CA ARG A 102 -20.95 12.46 -14.27
C ARG A 102 -20.36 13.07 -13.00
N ASP A 103 -20.96 14.13 -12.48
CA ASP A 103 -20.54 14.75 -11.23
C ASP A 103 -20.67 13.77 -10.04
N ALA A 104 -21.75 12.98 -9.99
CA ALA A 104 -21.91 11.94 -8.98
C ALA A 104 -20.83 10.84 -9.08
N LEU A 105 -20.41 10.46 -10.30
CA LEU A 105 -19.31 9.52 -10.50
C LEU A 105 -17.96 10.10 -10.07
N LEU A 106 -17.69 11.37 -10.38
CA LEU A 106 -16.45 12.03 -9.96
C LEU A 106 -16.38 12.18 -8.44
N GLN A 107 -17.48 12.58 -7.80
CA GLN A 107 -17.56 12.61 -6.34
C GLN A 107 -17.31 11.22 -5.74
N ARG A 108 -17.90 10.17 -6.35
CA ARG A 108 -17.67 8.81 -5.87
C ARG A 108 -16.23 8.35 -6.07
N LEU A 109 -15.58 8.76 -7.16
CA LEU A 109 -14.18 8.46 -7.44
C LEU A 109 -13.27 9.10 -6.39
N ASP A 110 -13.49 10.38 -6.09
CA ASP A 110 -12.80 11.14 -5.04
C ASP A 110 -12.89 10.44 -3.68
N GLU A 111 -14.09 10.07 -3.23
CA GLU A 111 -14.30 9.33 -1.97
C GLU A 111 -13.54 7.99 -1.93
N LEU A 112 -13.42 7.28 -3.05
CA LEU A 112 -12.70 6.02 -3.12
C LEU A 112 -11.18 6.25 -3.06
N ILE A 113 -10.68 7.30 -3.71
CA ILE A 113 -9.26 7.68 -3.67
C ILE A 113 -8.86 8.11 -2.26
N ASP A 114 -9.68 8.92 -1.58
CA ASP A 114 -9.43 9.34 -0.19
C ASP A 114 -9.30 8.15 0.75
N VAL A 115 -10.25 7.20 0.68
CA VAL A 115 -10.23 6.01 1.55
C VAL A 115 -9.03 5.12 1.25
N ALA A 116 -8.73 4.89 -0.03
CA ALA A 116 -7.59 4.09 -0.43
C ALA A 116 -6.25 4.77 -0.07
N THR A 117 -6.18 6.10 -0.11
CA THR A 117 -4.99 6.88 0.25
C THR A 117 -4.59 6.63 1.70
N VAL A 118 -5.53 6.70 2.64
CA VAL A 118 -5.26 6.41 4.06
C VAL A 118 -4.66 5.00 4.24
N MET A 119 -5.24 4.01 3.56
CA MET A 119 -4.78 2.63 3.65
C MET A 119 -3.37 2.44 3.06
N ILE A 120 -3.08 3.05 1.92
CA ILE A 120 -1.75 2.94 1.29
C ILE A 120 -0.70 3.75 2.05
N ASP A 121 -1.04 4.93 2.59
CA ASP A 121 -0.15 5.71 3.45
C ASP A 121 0.20 4.92 4.73
N ASP A 122 -0.78 4.28 5.36
CA ASP A 122 -0.53 3.41 6.50
C ASP A 122 0.29 2.18 6.10
N ALA A 123 0.06 1.61 4.92
CA ALA A 123 0.85 0.47 4.43
C ALA A 123 2.32 0.86 4.18
N ASP A 124 2.57 2.02 3.57
CA ASP A 124 3.92 2.55 3.33
C ASP A 124 4.64 2.81 4.66
N ALA A 125 3.98 3.44 5.63
CA ALA A 125 4.57 3.70 6.95
C ALA A 125 4.96 2.41 7.68
N HIS A 126 4.15 1.35 7.59
CA HIS A 126 4.49 0.06 8.17
C HIS A 126 5.56 -0.70 7.37
N TYR A 127 5.60 -0.51 6.05
CA TYR A 127 6.67 -1.06 5.22
C TYR A 127 8.02 -0.42 5.56
N GLU A 128 8.08 0.91 5.73
CA GLU A 128 9.28 1.63 6.18
C GLU A 128 9.75 1.11 7.55
N GLN A 129 8.83 0.92 8.50
CA GLN A 129 9.16 0.33 9.81
C GLN A 129 9.68 -1.11 9.69
N ALA A 130 9.14 -1.90 8.76
CA ALA A 130 9.61 -3.27 8.52
C ALA A 130 11.02 -3.32 7.90
N GLN A 131 11.47 -2.24 7.27
CA GLN A 131 12.81 -2.12 6.69
C GLN A 131 13.88 -1.72 7.71
N ASP A 132 13.50 -1.13 8.86
CA ASP A 132 14.44 -0.56 9.84
C ASP A 132 15.45 -1.60 10.39
N PRO A 133 15.05 -2.83 10.76
CA PRO A 133 16.01 -3.91 10.94
C PRO A 133 16.20 -4.69 9.63
N ASP A 134 17.36 -4.57 8.98
CA ASP A 134 17.72 -5.46 7.87
C ASP A 134 18.03 -6.87 8.44
N PRO A 135 17.33 -7.94 8.00
CA PRO A 135 17.68 -9.31 8.37
C PRO A 135 19.14 -9.68 8.05
N ALA A 136 19.79 -8.98 7.11
CA ALA A 136 21.19 -9.16 6.76
C ALA A 136 22.17 -8.61 7.79
N ASP A 137 21.73 -7.71 8.68
CA ASP A 137 22.57 -7.11 9.72
C ASP A 137 22.71 -8.00 10.96
N VAL A 138 21.97 -9.10 11.04
CA VAL A 138 22.12 -10.08 12.13
C VAL A 138 23.50 -10.75 12.02
N PRO A 139 24.37 -10.64 13.04
CA PRO A 139 25.70 -11.21 13.00
C PRO A 139 25.66 -12.74 12.81
N PRO A 140 26.49 -13.32 11.91
CA PRO A 140 26.53 -14.77 11.70
C PRO A 140 26.84 -15.57 12.97
N SER A 141 27.52 -14.97 13.95
CA SER A 141 27.81 -15.59 15.26
C SER A 141 26.56 -15.81 16.12
N LEU A 142 25.44 -15.16 15.80
CA LEU A 142 24.16 -15.32 16.48
C LEU A 142 23.22 -16.27 15.73
N LEU A 143 23.61 -16.73 14.54
CA LEU A 143 22.81 -17.64 13.74
C LEU A 143 23.18 -19.09 14.05
N ASP A 144 22.18 -19.90 14.36
CA ASP A 144 22.29 -21.35 14.41
C ASP A 144 22.49 -21.90 12.97
N ASP A 145 23.28 -22.98 12.88
CA ASP A 145 23.60 -23.71 11.63
C ASP A 145 22.38 -24.40 11.01
#